data_AF-A0A0D0SG44-F1
#
_entry.id   AF-A0A0D0SG44-F1
#
_cell.length_a   1.000
_cell.length_b   1.000
_cell.length_c   1.000
_cell.angle_alpha   90.00
_cell.angle_beta   90.00
_cell.angle_gamma   90.00
#
_symmetry.space_group_name_H-M   'P 1'
#
loop_
_entity.id
_entity.type
_entity.pdbx_description
1 polymer ?
#
loop_
_entity_poly.entity_id
_entity_poly.type
_entity_poly.pdbx_seq_one_letter_code
_entity_poly.pdbx_strand_id
1 'polypeptide(L)' 'MSLVLGIIILILLIVSLIPNLKAVKKSKANGEKNPRFAIMVGIDAILLVLVIVTLIFQFTK' A
#
# COMPACT_ATOMS: atom_id res chain seq x y z
N MET A 1 -18.21 -10.52 -8.71
CA MET A 1 -16.90 -10.13 -9.29
C MET A 1 -16.25 -8.95 -8.58
N SER A 2 -16.93 -7.82 -8.35
CA SER A 2 -16.33 -6.61 -7.76
C SER A 2 -15.75 -6.77 -6.34
N LEU A 3 -16.43 -7.49 -5.44
CA LEU A 3 -16.02 -7.61 -4.03
C LEU A 3 -14.82 -8.56 -3.84
N VAL A 4 -14.81 -9.68 -4.56
CA VAL A 4 -13.68 -10.63 -4.59
C VAL A 4 -12.42 -9.95 -5.14
N LEU A 5 -12.56 -9.15 -6.19
CA LEU A 5 -11.44 -8.38 -6.76
C LEU A 5 -10.89 -7.37 -5.75
N GLY A 6 -11.77 -6.67 -5.02
CA GLY A 6 -11.38 -5.72 -3.97
C GLY A 6 -10.59 -6.36 -2.84
N ILE A 7 -11.01 -7.55 -2.39
CA ILE A 7 -10.29 -8.34 -1.37
C ILE A 7 -8.91 -8.76 -1.87
N ILE A 8 -8.80 -9.24 -3.12
CA ILE A 8 -7.52 -9.65 -3.72
C ILE A 8 -6.56 -8.45 -3.79
N ILE A 9 -7.03 -7.28 -4.23
CA ILE A 9 -6.24 -6.05 -4.29
C ILE A 9 -5.77 -5.63 -2.89
N LEU A 10 -6.62 -5.76 -1.87
CA LEU A 10 -6.27 -5.45 -0.49
C LEU A 10 -5.13 -6.34 0.02
N ILE A 11 -5.20 -7.64 -0.25
CA ILE A 11 -4.15 -8.61 0.14
C ILE A 11 -2.84 -8.29 -0.59
N LEU A 12 -2.89 -8.01 -1.89
CA LEU A 12 -1.70 -7.65 -2.67
C LEU A 12 -1.02 -6.38 -2.15
N LEU A 13 -1.80 -5.34 -1.82
CA LEU A 13 -1.29 -4.10 -1.25
C LEU A 13 -0.66 -4.31 0.12
N ILE A 14 -1.25 -5.12 1.00
CA ILE A 14 -0.66 -5.42 2.31
C ILE A 14 0.66 -6.18 2.14
N VAL A 15 0.71 -7.16 1.23
CA VAL A 15 1.93 -7.94 0.95
C VAL A 15 3.01 -7.07 0.31
N SER A 16 2.67 -6.07 -0.52
CA SER A 16 3.65 -5.13 -1.11
C SER A 16 4.17 -4.10 -0.11
N LEU A 17 3.32 -3.68 0.84
CA LEU A 17 3.67 -2.65 1.82
C LEU A 17 4.77 -3.12 2.79
N ILE A 18 4.79 -4.40 3.15
CA ILE A 18 5.79 -4.99 4.06
C ILE A 18 7.24 -4.85 3.54
N PRO A 19 7.60 -5.35 2.34
CA PRO A 19 8.94 -5.19 1.79
C PRO A 19 9.27 -3.73 1.50
N ASN A 20 8.29 -2.91 1.08
CA ASN A 20 8.49 -1.48 0.84
C ASN A 20 8.87 -0.73 2.12
N LEU A 21 8.19 -1.00 3.24
CA LEU A 21 8.54 -0.42 4.55
C LEU A 21 9.92 -0.88 5.03
N LYS A 22 10.27 -2.16 4.83
CA LYS A 22 11.62 -2.67 5.14
C LYS A 22 12.68 -1.98 4.28
N ALA A 23 12.42 -1.76 2.99
CA ALA A 23 13.35 -1.09 2.09
C ALA A 23 13.57 0.38 2.49
N VAL A 24 12.52 1.09 2.92
CA VAL A 24 12.65 2.45 3.47
C VAL A 24 13.46 2.46 4.76
N LYS A 25 13.16 1.58 5.72
CA LYS A 25 13.93 1.48 6.98
C LYS A 25 15.40 1.18 6.71
N LYS A 26 15.69 0.24 5.80
CA LYS A 26 17.05 -0.14 5.41
C LYS A 26 17.80 0.99 4.71
N SER A 27 17.15 1.70 3.78
CA SER A 27 17.73 2.86 3.11
C SER A 27 18.04 4.00 4.08
N LYS A 28 17.12 4.25 5.04
CA LYS A 28 17.30 5.25 6.09
C LYS A 28 18.43 4.89 7.06
N ALA A 29 18.61 3.60 7.36
CA ALA A 29 19.70 3.09 8.20
C ALA A 29 21.07 3.14 7.50
N ASN A 30 21.10 2.96 6.17
CA ASN A 30 22.33 3.00 5.37
C ASN A 30 22.77 4.42 4.98
N GLY A 31 22.04 5.46 5.38
CA GLY A 31 22.33 6.86 5.00
C GLY A 31 22.02 7.19 3.54
N GLU A 32 21.61 6.21 2.73
CA GLU A 32 21.12 6.41 1.37
C GLU A 32 19.74 7.08 1.42
N LYS A 33 19.73 8.39 1.16
CA LYS A 33 18.52 9.12 0.81
C LYS A 33 18.08 8.70 -0.60
N ASN A 34 17.59 7.47 -0.76
CA ASN A 34 16.92 7.04 -1.97
C ASN A 34 15.41 7.32 -1.80
N PRO A 35 14.90 8.47 -2.26
CA PRO A 35 13.50 8.86 -2.07
C PRO A 35 12.53 7.90 -2.77
N ARG A 36 13.00 7.07 -3.70
CA ARG A 36 12.16 6.13 -4.45
C ARG A 36 11.43 5.16 -3.53
N PHE A 37 12.08 4.63 -2.51
CA PHE A 37 11.43 3.71 -1.57
C PHE A 37 10.35 4.41 -0.72
N ALA A 38 10.61 5.65 -0.31
CA ALA A 38 9.66 6.44 0.45
C ALA A 38 8.43 6.79 -0.39
N ILE A 39 8.65 7.15 -1.67
CA ILE A 39 7.58 7.38 -2.64
C ILE A 39 6.77 6.10 -2.89
N MET A 40 7.44 4.94 -3.00
CA MET A 40 6.77 3.65 -3.22
C MET A 40 5.85 3.26 -2.05
N VAL A 41 6.31 3.43 -0.80
CA VAL A 41 5.46 3.28 0.40
C VAL A 41 4.31 4.28 0.39
N GLY A 42 4.58 5.53 0.02
CA GLY A 42 3.56 6.58 -0.04
C GLY A 42 2.44 6.27 -1.03
N ILE A 43 2.80 5.78 -2.23
CA ILE A 43 1.83 5.37 -3.26
C ILE A 43 1.00 4.17 -2.76
N ASP A 44 1.63 3.14 -2.21
CA ASP A 44 0.91 1.98 -1.66
C ASP A 44 -0.06 2.39 -0.55
N ALA A 45 0.33 3.33 0.32
CA ALA A 45 -0.54 3.85 1.37
C ALA A 45 -1.76 4.59 0.81
N ILE A 46 -1.58 5.44 -0.21
CA ILE A 46 -2.69 6.16 -0.87
C ILE A 46 -3.65 5.16 -1.53
N LEU A 47 -3.12 4.17 -2.25
CA LEU A 47 -3.93 3.13 -2.89
C LEU A 47 -4.73 2.32 -1.85
N LEU A 48 -4.11 1.99 -0.72
CA LEU A 48 -4.77 1.27 0.37
C LEU A 48 -5.95 2.08 0.94
N VAL A 49 -5.78 3.38 1.16
CA VAL A 49 -6.87 4.27 1.59
C VAL A 49 -8.01 4.31 0.57
N LEU A 50 -7.69 4.48 -0.72
CA LEU A 50 -8.70 4.51 -1.79
C LEU A 50 -9.51 3.21 -1.86
N VAL A 51 -8.84 2.06 -1.77
CA VAL A 51 -9.51 0.74 -1.79
C VAL A 51 -10.41 0.58 -0.57
N ILE A 52 -9.95 0.96 0.63
CA ILE A 52 -10.78 0.93 1.84
C ILE A 52 -12.02 1.82 1.69
N VAL A 53 -11.85 3.08 1.26
CA VAL A 53 -12.97 4.00 1.08
C VAL A 53 -13.98 3.47 0.06
N THR A 54 -13.49 2.89 -1.04
CA THR A 54 -14.34 2.31 -2.09
C THR A 54 -15.12 1.10 -1.57
N LEU A 55 -14.47 0.22 -0.80
CA LEU A 55 -15.12 -0.93 -0.17
C LEU A 55 -16.18 -0.47 0.83
N ILE A 56 -15.86 0.50 1.70
CA ILE A 56 -16.84 1.09 2.64
C ILE A 56 -18.04 1.64 1.85
N PHE A 57 -17.81 2.47 0.83
CA PHE A 57 -18.89 3.00 0.00
C PHE A 57 -19.73 1.90 -0.66
N GLN A 58 -19.13 0.78 -1.04
CA GLN A 58 -19.83 -0.35 -1.62
C GLN A 58 -20.67 -1.13 -0.59
N PHE A 59 -20.24 -1.18 0.67
CA PHE A 59 -20.98 -1.83 1.76
C PHE A 59 -22.08 -0.94 2.37
N THR A 60 -21.94 0.39 2.30
CA THR A 60 -22.91 1.35 2.86
C THR A 60 -23.99 1.77 1.85
N LYS A 61 -23.91 1.32 0.59
CA LYS A 61 -24.86 1.62 -0.49
C LYS A 61 -25.78 0.43 -0.74
#